data_AF-A0A945Q6G2-F1
#
_entry.id   AF-A0A945Q6G2-F1
#
_cell.length_a   1.000
_cell.length_b   1.000
_cell.length_c   1.000
_cell.angle_alpha   90.00
_cell.angle_beta   90.00
_cell.angle_gamma   90.00
#
_symmetry.space_group_name_H-M   'P 1'
#
loop_
_entity.id
_entity.type
_entity.pdbx_description
1 polymer ?
#
loop_
_entity_poly.entity_id
_entity_poly.type
_entity_poly.pdbx_seq_one_letter_code
_entity_poly.pdbx_strand_id
1 'polypeptide(L)'
;MARLLPTEVIPAFLEAYGVTEFEDVCPAEELTVKIWDKYGTAPKDGDEIKPTGPFVAVIVFCDGCDRSVQLHREQLAAVHA
;
A
#
# COMPACT_ATOMS: atom_id res chain seq x y z
N MET A 1 4.47 -12.73 3.76
CA MET A 1 3.52 -12.53 4.88
C MET A 1 3.19 -11.06 4.90
N ALA A 2 1.91 -10.72 4.77
CA ALA A 2 1.46 -9.34 4.82
C ALA A 2 1.05 -9.00 6.26
N ARG A 3 1.36 -7.79 6.71
CA ARG A 3 0.82 -7.23 7.95
C ARG A 3 -0.37 -6.34 7.64
N LEU A 4 -1.32 -6.29 8.56
CA LEU A 4 -2.41 -5.33 8.50
C LEU A 4 -1.96 -4.05 9.19
N LEU A 5 -2.27 -2.92 8.57
CA LEU A 5 -2.05 -1.62 9.19
C LEU A 5 -3.18 -1.37 10.22
N PRO A 6 -2.87 -0.88 11.43
CA PRO A 6 -3.89 -0.50 12.40
C PRO A 6 -4.84 0.58 11.82
N THR A 7 -6.14 0.45 12.07
CA THR A 7 -7.15 1.39 11.55
C THR A 7 -6.87 2.84 11.94
N GLU A 8 -6.35 3.05 13.15
CA GLU A 8 -6.02 4.38 13.69
C GLU A 8 -5.01 5.16 12.84
N VAL A 9 -4.14 4.46 12.11
CA VAL A 9 -3.09 5.11 11.29
C VAL A 9 -3.41 5.08 9.80
N ILE A 10 -4.55 4.51 9.39
CA ILE A 10 -4.98 4.48 7.98
C ILE A 10 -5.16 5.90 7.41
N PRO A 11 -5.81 6.86 8.08
CA PRO A 11 -5.97 8.21 7.52
C PRO A 11 -4.63 8.88 7.20
N ALA A 12 -3.69 8.83 8.15
CA ALA A 12 -2.34 9.37 7.97
C ALA A 12 -1.56 8.65 6.86
N PHE A 13 -1.78 7.34 6.69
CA PHE A 13 -1.18 6.57 5.59
C PHE A 13 -1.72 7.02 4.23
N LEU A 14 -3.04 7.16 4.08
CA LEU A 14 -3.66 7.58 2.82
C LEU A 14 -3.20 8.99 2.42
N GLU A 15 -3.16 9.91 3.38
CA GLU A 15 -2.67 11.28 3.17
C GLU A 15 -1.20 11.28 2.75
N ALA A 16 -0.33 10.57 3.48
CA ALA A 16 1.10 10.52 3.17
C ALA A 16 1.37 9.98 1.76
N TYR A 17 0.60 8.99 1.31
CA TYR A 17 0.79 8.35 0.00
C TYR A 17 -0.16 8.87 -1.10
N GLY A 18 -0.91 9.95 -0.83
CA GLY A 18 -1.77 10.61 -1.80
C GLY A 18 -2.90 9.73 -2.34
N VAL A 19 -3.44 8.82 -1.53
CA VAL A 19 -4.54 7.92 -1.92
C VAL A 19 -5.88 8.63 -1.71
N THR A 20 -6.39 9.26 -2.76
CA THR A 20 -7.64 10.04 -2.72
C THR A 20 -8.84 9.25 -3.24
N GLU A 21 -8.66 8.05 -3.80
CA GLU A 21 -9.72 7.28 -4.45
C GLU A 21 -10.83 6.78 -3.50
N PHE A 22 -10.60 6.87 -2.20
CA PHE A 22 -11.55 6.51 -1.15
C PHE A 22 -12.19 7.72 -0.47
N GLU A 23 -11.73 8.95 -0.74
CA GLU A 23 -12.34 10.18 -0.21
C GLU A 23 -13.81 10.23 -0.62
N ASP A 24 -14.69 10.51 0.34
CA ASP A 24 -16.15 10.56 0.20
C ASP A 24 -16.84 9.27 -0.29
N VAL A 25 -16.09 8.19 -0.52
CA VAL A 25 -16.60 6.91 -1.02
C VAL A 25 -16.61 5.84 0.06
N CYS A 26 -15.57 5.77 0.89
CA CYS A 26 -15.43 4.75 1.91
C CYS A 26 -14.83 5.35 3.19
N PRO A 27 -15.51 5.23 4.36
CA PRO A 27 -14.95 5.71 5.60
C PRO A 27 -13.69 4.92 5.97
N ALA A 28 -12.73 5.57 6.63
CA ALA A 28 -11.45 4.94 6.99
C ALA A 28 -11.59 3.69 7.87
N GLU A 29 -12.71 3.58 8.60
CA GLU A 29 -13.08 2.45 9.45
C GLU A 29 -13.43 1.18 8.65
N GLU A 30 -13.86 1.36 7.41
CA GLU A 30 -14.18 0.27 6.45
C GLU A 30 -13.01 -0.01 5.49
N LEU A 31 -11.88 0.66 5.68
CA LEU A 31 -10.68 0.42 4.91
C LEU A 31 -9.79 -0.58 5.63
N THR A 32 -9.29 -1.54 4.86
CA THR A 32 -8.25 -2.43 5.31
C THR A 32 -7.02 -2.24 4.43
N VAL A 33 -5.88 -1.99 5.08
CA VAL A 33 -4.59 -1.79 4.42
C VAL A 33 -3.69 -2.99 4.70
N LYS A 34 -3.33 -3.73 3.64
CA LYS A 34 -2.39 -4.86 3.68
C LYS A 34 -1.02 -4.43 3.18
N ILE A 35 0.01 -4.63 3.99
CA ILE A 35 1.39 -4.24 3.68
C ILE A 35 2.27 -5.50 3.60
N TRP A 36 3.03 -5.64 2.52
CA TRP A 36 3.93 -6.78 2.31
C TRP A 36 5.38 -6.45 2.69
N ASP A 37 5.79 -6.74 3.93
CA ASP A 37 7.14 -6.39 4.43
C ASP A 37 8.29 -7.14 3.73
N LYS A 38 8.08 -8.42 3.34
CA LYS A 38 9.14 -9.23 2.69
C LYS A 38 9.40 -8.87 1.22
N TYR A 39 8.53 -8.07 0.61
CA TYR A 39 8.77 -7.43 -0.68
C TYR A 39 9.24 -5.97 -0.50
N GLY A 40 9.51 -5.59 0.76
CA GLY A 40 9.78 -4.23 1.23
C GLY A 40 11.25 -3.81 1.21
N THR A 41 12.13 -4.53 0.51
CA THR A 41 13.47 -4.03 0.16
C THR A 41 13.62 -4.16 -1.34
N ALA A 42 13.96 -3.06 -2.03
CA ALA A 42 14.36 -3.19 -3.43
C ALA A 42 15.57 -4.12 -3.46
N PRO A 43 15.61 -5.12 -4.35
CA PRO A 43 16.80 -5.97 -4.48
C PRO A 43 18.02 -5.07 -4.71
N LYS A 44 19.09 -5.31 -3.95
CA LYS A 44 20.36 -4.61 -4.14
C LYS A 44 21.04 -5.15 -5.39
N ASP A 45 21.99 -4.39 -5.95
CA ASP A 45 22.82 -4.88 -7.05
C ASP A 45 23.45 -6.22 -6.68
N GLY A 46 23.10 -7.27 -7.45
CA GLY A 46 23.54 -8.65 -7.23
C GLY A 46 22.47 -9.62 -6.70
N ASP A 47 21.29 -9.15 -6.31
CA ASP A 47 20.19 -10.03 -5.88
C ASP A 47 19.48 -10.71 -7.08
N GLU A 48 19.05 -11.96 -6.90
CA GLU A 48 18.35 -12.74 -7.93
C GLU A 48 16.93 -12.17 -8.16
N ILE A 49 16.76 -11.35 -9.20
CA ILE A 49 15.49 -10.70 -9.53
C ILE A 49 14.46 -11.73 -10.04
N LYS A 50 13.36 -11.88 -9.32
CA LYS A 50 12.11 -12.54 -9.76
C LYS A 50 10.92 -11.81 -9.12
N PRO A 51 9.69 -11.78 -9.67
CA PRO A 51 9.19 -11.85 -11.05
C PRO A 51 8.93 -10.44 -11.61
N THR A 52 8.74 -10.35 -12.93
CA THR A 52 8.75 -9.15 -13.79
C THR A 52 7.50 -8.26 -13.74
N GLY A 53 7.06 -7.81 -12.55
CA GLY A 53 5.96 -6.85 -12.40
C GLY A 53 6.26 -5.79 -11.34
N PRO A 54 5.54 -4.65 -11.32
CA PRO A 54 5.76 -3.63 -10.30
C PRO A 54 5.46 -4.24 -8.92
N PHE A 55 6.42 -4.13 -8.00
CA PHE A 55 6.31 -4.73 -6.67
C PHE A 55 5.16 -4.08 -5.91
N VAL A 56 4.01 -4.76 -5.83
CA VAL A 56 2.87 -4.36 -5.00
C VAL A 56 3.34 -4.40 -3.56
N ALA A 57 3.47 -3.23 -2.96
CA ALA A 57 3.96 -3.08 -1.59
C ALA A 57 2.79 -2.95 -0.61
N VAL A 58 1.72 -2.29 -1.04
CA VAL A 58 0.51 -2.09 -0.25
C VAL A 58 -0.74 -2.27 -1.11
N ILE A 59 -1.78 -2.87 -0.53
CA ILE A 59 -3.14 -2.86 -1.07
C ILE A 59 -4.03 -2.20 -0.03
N VAL A 60 -4.73 -1.15 -0.45
CA VAL A 60 -5.83 -0.53 0.29
C VAL A 60 -7.11 -1.09 -0.30
N PHE A 61 -7.99 -1.66 0.52
CA PHE A 61 -9.29 -2.12 0.07
C PHE A 61 -10.40 -1.62 1.00
N CYS A 62 -11.56 -1.33 0.41
CA CYS A 62 -12.77 -0.97 1.14
C CYS A 62 -13.68 -2.18 1.28
N ASP A 63 -13.99 -2.57 2.50
CA ASP A 63 -14.88 -3.69 2.83
C ASP A 63 -16.35 -3.38 2.47
N GLY A 64 -16.75 -2.11 2.42
CA GLY A 64 -18.12 -1.69 2.13
C GLY A 64 -18.49 -1.60 0.64
N CYS A 65 -17.52 -1.36 -0.24
CA CYS A 65 -17.77 -1.18 -1.69
C CYS A 65 -16.87 -2.00 -2.62
N ASP A 66 -16.09 -2.95 -2.08
CA ASP A 66 -15.18 -3.85 -2.80
C ASP A 66 -14.13 -3.15 -3.69
N ARG A 67 -13.93 -1.84 -3.51
CA ARG A 67 -12.89 -1.09 -4.23
C ARG A 67 -11.53 -1.38 -3.65
N SER A 68 -10.51 -1.41 -4.51
CA SER A 68 -9.12 -1.54 -4.07
C SER A 68 -8.17 -0.67 -4.89
N VAL A 69 -7.15 -0.16 -4.22
CA VAL A 69 -6.02 0.56 -4.80
C VAL A 69 -4.75 -0.16 -4.41
N GLN A 70 -3.85 -0.33 -5.39
CA GLN A 70 -2.55 -0.94 -5.18
C GLN A 70 -1.49 0.15 -5.26
N LEU A 71 -0.65 0.22 -4.22
CA LEU A 71 0.52 1.09 -4.21
C LEU A 71 1.77 0.27 -4.47
N HIS A 72 2.49 0.68 -5.49
CA HIS A 72 3.78 0.12 -5.86
C HIS A 72 4.92 0.78 -5.10
N ARG A 73 6.02 0.06 -4.94
CA ARG A 73 7.17 0.51 -4.15
C ARG A 73 7.76 1.85 -4.60
N GLU A 74 7.73 2.14 -5.89
CA GLU A 74 8.19 3.42 -6.45
C GLU A 74 7.35 4.61 -5.95
N GLN A 75 6.04 4.43 -5.81
CA GLN A 75 5.14 5.45 -5.26
C GLN A 75 5.40 5.67 -3.76
N LEU A 76 5.71 4.59 -3.03
CA LEU A 76 6.05 4.69 -1.61
C LEU A 76 7.42 5.36 -1.38
N ALA A 77 8.40 5.11 -2.25
CA ALA A 77 9.74 5.68 -2.13
C ALA A 77 9.77 7.16 -2.51
N ALA A 78 8.98 7.59 -3.50
CA ALA A 78 8.93 8.97 -3.96
C ALA A 78 8.43 9.97 -2.90
N VAL A 79 7.62 9.52 -1.95
CA VAL A 79 7.09 10.34 -0.84
C VAL A 79 8.15 10.62 0.23
N HIS A 80 9.14 9.74 0.39
CA HIS A 80 10.16 9.82 1.43
C HIS A 80 11.57 10.15 0.88
N ALA A 81 11.66 10.57 -0.39
CA ALA A 81 12.89 11.00 -1.06
C ALA A 81 13.12 12.50 -0.89
#